data_AF-A0A965RV67-F1
#
_entry.id   AF-A0A965RV67-F1
#
_cell.length_a   1.000
_cell.length_b   1.000
_cell.length_c   1.000
_cell.angle_alpha   90.00
_cell.angle_beta   90.00
_cell.angle_gamma   90.00
#
_symmetry.space_group_name_H-M   'P 1'
#
loop_
_entity.id
_entity.type
_entity.pdbx_description
1 polymer ?
#
loop_
_entity_poly.entity_id
_entity_poly.type
_entity_poly.pdbx_seq_one_letter_code
_entity_poly.pdbx_strand_id
1 'polypeptide(L)' 'MVLPLNTSTTIYMNGTIRSWIHYLEIRCKDDTQKEHREIANMIQSIFTKHFPHVFEALG' A
#
# COMPACT_ATOMS: atom_id res chain seq x y z
N MET A 1 -13.02 25.82 -4.80
CA MET A 1 -12.48 24.68 -4.03
C MET A 1 -11.91 25.26 -2.74
N VAL A 2 -12.52 24.98 -1.57
CA VAL A 2 -12.23 25.65 -0.29
C VAL A 2 -11.54 24.73 0.73
N LEU A 3 -11.68 23.40 0.58
CA LEU A 3 -11.12 22.44 1.53
C LEU A 3 -9.60 22.23 1.30
N PRO A 4 -8.80 22.11 2.38
CA PRO A 4 -7.37 21.85 2.29
C PRO A 4 -7.07 20.39 1.90
N LEU A 5 -5.85 20.14 1.41
CA LEU A 5 -5.42 18.81 0.93
C LEU A 5 -5.30 17.74 2.03
N ASN A 6 -5.15 18.14 3.29
CA ASN A 6 -5.08 17.23 4.44
C ASN A 6 -6.46 16.83 4.98
N THR A 7 -7.53 17.08 4.22
CA THR A 7 -8.88 16.62 4.59
C THR A 7 -8.94 15.09 4.49
N SER A 8 -9.32 14.43 5.59
CA SER A 8 -9.43 12.97 5.65
C SER A 8 -10.40 12.42 4.61
N THR A 9 -10.04 11.29 4.01
CA THR A 9 -10.84 10.60 2.99
C THR A 9 -10.75 9.08 3.18
N THR A 10 -11.80 8.38 2.75
CA THR A 10 -11.85 6.92 2.70
C THR A 10 -12.05 6.50 1.25
N ILE A 11 -11.19 5.61 0.76
CA ILE A 11 -11.25 5.11 -0.62
C ILE A 11 -11.34 3.59 -0.64
N TYR A 12 -12.11 3.05 -1.59
CA TYR A 12 -12.07 1.63 -1.94
C TYR A 12 -11.12 1.45 -3.12
N MET A 13 -10.06 0.68 -2.90
CA MET A 13 -9.06 0.39 -3.92
C MET A 13 -9.14 -1.08 -4.33
N ASN A 14 -9.33 -1.33 -5.62
CA ASN A 14 -9.33 -2.67 -6.21
C ASN A 14 -8.16 -2.79 -7.19
N GLY A 15 -7.50 -3.95 -7.18
CA GLY A 15 -6.36 -4.24 -8.04
C GLY A 15 -6.06 -5.74 -8.07
N THR A 16 -5.38 -6.19 -9.13
CA THR A 16 -4.90 -7.58 -9.20
C THR A 16 -3.75 -7.80 -8.21
N ILE A 17 -3.47 -9.06 -7.86
CA ILE A 17 -2.34 -9.41 -6.98
C ILE A 17 -1.02 -8.81 -7.51
N ARG A 18 -0.77 -8.89 -8.82
CA ARG A 18 0.42 -8.29 -9.46
C ARG A 18 0.48 -6.78 -9.25
N SER A 19 -0.66 -6.08 -9.42
CA SER A 19 -0.73 -4.63 -9.23
C SER A 19 -0.44 -4.24 -7.77
N TRP A 20 -0.92 -5.04 -6.82
CA TRP A 20 -0.64 -4.84 -5.40
C TRP A 20 0.84 -5.07 -5.05
N ILE A 21 1.47 -6.11 -5.60
CA ILE A 21 2.90 -6.36 -5.42
C ILE A 21 3.71 -5.14 -5.90
N HIS A 22 3.47 -4.70 -7.13
CA HIS A 22 4.17 -3.56 -7.70
C HIS A 22 3.93 -2.25 -6.92
N TYR A 23 2.69 -2.04 -6.45
CA TYR A 23 2.38 -0.90 -5.59
C TYR A 23 3.18 -0.94 -4.29
N LEU A 24 3.22 -2.08 -3.60
CA LEU A 24 3.95 -2.25 -2.35
C LEU A 24 5.46 -2.09 -2.54
N GLU A 25 6.03 -2.66 -3.60
CA GLU A 25 7.46 -2.53 -3.95
C GLU A 25 7.92 -1.07 -4.03
N ILE A 26 7.08 -0.18 -4.55
CA ILE A 26 7.42 1.23 -4.68
C ILE A 26 7.07 1.99 -3.40
N ARG A 27 5.88 1.79 -2.85
CA ARG A 27 5.32 2.64 -1.81
C ARG A 27 5.76 2.30 -0.39
N CYS A 28 6.36 1.14 -0.17
CA CYS A 28 6.99 0.79 1.09
C CYS A 28 8.41 1.37 1.24
N LYS A 29 9.01 1.91 0.17
CA LYS A 29 10.38 2.45 0.19
C LYS A 29 10.50 3.72 1.04
N ASP A 30 11.69 3.94 1.60
CA ASP A 30 11.98 5.08 2.49
C ASP A 30 11.91 6.45 1.78
N ASP A 31 12.12 6.47 0.45
CA ASP A 31 12.01 7.66 -0.40
C ASP A 31 10.56 8.13 -0.61
N THR A 32 9.57 7.29 -0.31
CA THR A 32 8.16 7.64 -0.41
C THR A 32 7.74 8.59 0.73
N GLN A 33 6.73 9.44 0.50
CA GLN A 33 6.14 10.27 1.55
C GLN A 33 5.67 9.41 2.72
N LYS A 34 6.00 9.82 3.95
CA LYS A 34 5.75 9.05 5.18
C LYS A 34 4.30 8.59 5.32
N GLU A 35 3.33 9.49 5.14
CA GLU A 35 1.90 9.17 5.25
C GLU A 35 1.48 8.04 4.28
N HIS A 36 2.02 8.05 3.06
CA HIS A 36 1.71 7.05 2.07
C HIS A 36 2.42 5.71 2.35
N ARG A 37 3.66 5.76 2.87
CA ARG A 37 4.40 4.57 3.32
C ARG A 37 3.71 3.89 4.51
N GLU A 38 3.17 4.65 5.45
CA GLU A 38 2.40 4.11 6.57
C GLU A 38 1.19 3.31 6.08
N ILE A 39 0.43 3.86 5.11
CA ILE A 39 -0.69 3.16 4.47
C ILE A 39 -0.20 1.90 3.72
N ALA A 40 0.87 2.01 2.95
CA ALA A 40 1.41 0.88 2.19
C ALA A 40 1.88 -0.26 3.11
N ASN A 41 2.55 0.05 4.23
CA ASN A 41 2.99 -0.94 5.21
C ASN A 41 1.81 -1.64 5.90
N MET A 42 0.74 -0.90 6.21
CA MET A 42 -0.50 -1.52 6.72
C MET A 42 -1.09 -2.50 5.70
N ILE A 43 -1.15 -2.11 4.43
CA ILE A 43 -1.62 -2.98 3.34
C ILE A 43 -0.71 -4.20 3.19
N GLN A 44 0.62 -4.04 3.26
CA GLN A 44 1.57 -5.14 3.21
C GLN A 44 1.31 -6.17 4.31
N SER A 45 1.04 -5.74 5.55
CA SER A 45 0.73 -6.67 6.64
C SER A 45 -0.52 -7.52 6.37
N ILE A 46 -1.55 -6.92 5.75
CA ILE A 46 -2.77 -7.62 5.34
C ILE A 46 -2.47 -8.56 4.17
N PHE A 47 -1.68 -8.10 3.21
CA PHE A 47 -1.29 -8.87 2.04
C PHE A 47 -0.49 -10.13 2.42
N THR A 48 0.51 -10.02 3.29
CA THR A 48 1.31 -11.14 3.79
C THR A 48 0.44 -12.16 4.55
N LYS A 49 -0.58 -11.69 5.29
CA LYS A 49 -1.52 -12.57 5.99
C LYS A 49 -2.41 -13.38 5.02
N HIS A 50 -2.85 -12.78 3.92
CA HIS A 50 -3.76 -13.44 2.97
C HIS A 50 -3.03 -14.22 1.87
N PHE A 51 -1.82 -13.82 1.50
CA PHE A 51 -1.02 -14.42 0.43
C PHE A 51 0.40 -14.76 0.90
N PRO A 52 0.55 -15.62 1.93
CA PRO A 52 1.85 -15.89 2.55
C PRO A 52 2.87 -16.48 1.56
N HIS A 53 2.47 -17.43 0.72
CA HIS A 53 3.36 -18.05 -0.27
C HIS A 53 3.80 -17.10 -1.38
N VAL A 54 2.92 -16.18 -1.79
CA VAL A 54 3.28 -15.16 -2.80
C VAL A 54 4.30 -14.20 -2.21
N PHE A 55 4.11 -13.80 -0.95
CA PHE A 55 5.03 -12.91 -0.26
C PHE A 55 6.38 -13.58 0.01
N GLU A 56 6.39 -14.83 0.44
CA GLU A 56 7.60 -15.64 0.61
C GLU A 56 8.41 -15.76 -0.70
N ALA A 57 7.72 -15.89 -1.84
CA ALA A 57 8.36 -15.94 -3.15
C ALA A 57 8.95 -14.60 -3.61
N LEU A 58 8.59 -13.47 -2.99
CA LEU A 58 9.10 -12.14 -3.35
C LEU A 58 10.44 -11.81 -2.67
N GLY A 59 10.80 -12.49 -1.57
CA GLY A 59 12.09 -12.35 -0.88
C GLY A 59 12.17 -11.19 0.09
#